data_AF-A0AAJ2KK22-F1
#
_entry.id   AF-A0AAJ2KK22-F1
#
_cell.length_a   1.000
_cell.length_b   1.000
_cell.length_c   1.000
_cell.angle_alpha   90.00
_cell.angle_beta   90.00
_cell.angle_gamma   90.00
#
_symmetry.space_group_name_H-M   'P 1'
#
loop_
_entity.id
_entity.type
_entity.pdbx_description
1 polymer ?
#
loop_
_entity_poly.entity_id
_entity_poly.type
_entity_poly.pdbx_seq_one_letter_code
_entity_poly.pdbx_strand_id
1 'polypeptide(L)'
;MISINLTTTKSRLYLCSQTVWSLTNQSKKVDQIVVWVSSTPYLSDEGITEEPEWAQKIRQTGTNLVFKWVKNTGPYRKLFPALQAADEDDILIYADDDAIYNEIWAETLLDDFYRHNQEFVVAARVRETVKKKKDLLDTYRNFPLITVPKVVEQNYIITGLGGVVLKKRMIPEYFHYNEDFIKVCPRADDIWISKLIQLTKTPVYVSAQSIRFVHEIIHDYGLSRDNTSKIKRSWLQKVRLTFKPGQIQHLCQNDLYIQDTDSYFESCA
;
A
#
# COMPACT_ATOMS: atom_id res chain seq x y z
N MET A 1 -6.98 -5.86 19.32
CA MET A 1 -5.86 -6.68 18.80
C MET A 1 -4.94 -5.81 17.94
N ILE A 2 -3.66 -6.15 17.81
CA ILE A 2 -2.72 -5.57 16.84
C ILE A 2 -2.35 -6.65 15.82
N SER A 3 -2.62 -6.40 14.53
CA SER A 3 -2.29 -7.34 13.46
C SER A 3 -1.39 -6.70 12.41
N ILE A 4 -0.40 -7.46 11.91
CA ILE A 4 0.34 -7.11 10.70
C ILE A 4 -0.22 -7.90 9.53
N ASN A 5 -0.61 -7.21 8.47
CA ASN A 5 -1.32 -7.75 7.32
C ASN A 5 -0.48 -7.60 6.05
N LEU A 6 -0.20 -8.72 5.41
CA LEU A 6 0.56 -8.81 4.17
C LEU A 6 -0.30 -9.45 3.08
N THR A 7 0.08 -9.26 1.83
CA THR A 7 -0.34 -10.14 0.75
C THR A 7 0.87 -10.53 -0.08
N THR A 8 0.83 -11.72 -0.65
CA THR A 8 1.92 -12.24 -1.47
C THR A 8 1.38 -12.98 -2.69
N THR A 9 2.24 -13.19 -3.68
CA THR A 9 1.94 -13.96 -4.89
C THR A 9 2.67 -15.28 -4.83
N LYS A 10 2.24 -16.27 -5.61
CA LYS A 10 2.92 -17.57 -5.69
C LYS A 10 4.42 -17.44 -5.96
N SER A 11 4.81 -16.55 -6.87
CA SER A 11 6.20 -16.28 -7.23
C SER A 11 7.03 -15.57 -6.15
N ARG A 12 6.39 -14.90 -5.18
CA ARG A 12 7.05 -14.15 -4.10
C ARG A 12 7.00 -14.85 -2.74
N LEU A 13 6.47 -16.09 -2.66
CA LEU A 13 6.40 -16.86 -1.42
C LEU A 13 7.75 -16.97 -0.67
N TYR A 14 8.86 -17.10 -1.42
CA TYR A 14 10.20 -17.12 -0.83
C TYR A 14 10.59 -15.76 -0.23
N LEU A 15 10.32 -14.64 -0.91
CA LEU A 15 10.58 -13.29 -0.39
C LEU A 15 9.72 -13.03 0.85
N CYS A 16 8.43 -13.39 0.77
CA CYS A 16 7.49 -13.28 1.88
C CYS A 16 7.99 -14.04 3.12
N SER A 17 8.68 -15.18 2.96
CA SER A 17 9.24 -15.91 4.11
C SER A 17 10.29 -15.08 4.87
N GLN A 18 11.12 -14.31 4.17
CA GLN A 18 12.14 -13.45 4.77
C GLN A 18 11.49 -12.25 5.45
N THR A 19 10.50 -11.66 4.79
CA THR A 19 9.69 -10.57 5.35
C THR A 19 9.00 -11.01 6.64
N VAL A 20 8.27 -12.13 6.62
CA VAL A 20 7.60 -12.66 7.81
C VAL A 20 8.59 -12.99 8.91
N TRP A 21 9.76 -13.57 8.58
CA TRP A 21 10.83 -13.78 9.56
C TRP A 21 11.28 -12.48 10.23
N SER A 22 11.44 -11.38 9.48
CA SER A 22 11.80 -10.09 10.10
C SER A 22 10.68 -9.56 11.02
N LEU A 23 9.42 -9.79 10.65
CA LEU A 23 8.26 -9.38 11.45
C LEU A 23 8.04 -10.24 12.69
N THR A 24 8.58 -11.46 12.74
CA THR A 24 8.54 -12.28 13.98
C THR A 24 9.48 -11.75 15.06
N ASN A 25 10.43 -10.91 14.69
CA ASN A 25 11.47 -10.36 15.58
C ASN A 25 11.15 -8.93 16.05
N GLN A 26 9.90 -8.48 15.95
CA GLN A 26 9.52 -7.16 16.43
C GLN A 26 9.62 -7.07 17.97
N SER A 27 10.26 -6.01 18.43
CA SER A 27 10.38 -5.64 19.85
C SER A 27 9.01 -5.38 20.49
N LYS A 28 8.12 -4.72 19.74
CA LYS A 28 6.71 -4.57 20.12
C LYS A 28 5.96 -5.86 19.83
N LYS A 29 5.31 -6.40 20.86
CA LYS A 29 4.43 -7.56 20.71
C LYS A 29 3.27 -7.22 19.78
N VAL A 30 3.16 -7.97 18.68
CA VAL A 30 2.02 -7.99 17.76
C VAL A 30 1.24 -9.28 18.02
N ASP A 31 -0.09 -9.20 18.05
CA ASP A 31 -0.93 -10.34 18.40
C ASP A 31 -1.00 -11.38 17.27
N GLN A 32 -0.88 -10.94 16.02
CA GLN A 32 -0.96 -11.80 14.84
C GLN A 32 -0.25 -11.21 13.61
N ILE A 33 0.38 -12.09 12.83
CA ILE A 33 0.78 -11.80 11.45
C ILE A 33 -0.15 -12.57 10.52
N VAL A 34 -0.81 -11.86 9.60
CA VAL A 34 -1.76 -12.43 8.64
C VAL A 34 -1.22 -12.28 7.22
N VAL A 35 -1.13 -13.39 6.50
CA VAL A 35 -0.77 -13.41 5.08
C VAL A 35 -2.03 -13.72 4.27
N TRP A 36 -2.56 -12.71 3.59
CA TRP A 36 -3.74 -12.80 2.75
C TRP A 36 -3.35 -13.29 1.35
N VAL A 37 -3.79 -14.50 1.01
CA VAL A 37 -3.46 -15.18 -0.26
C VAL A 37 -4.74 -15.55 -1.02
N SER A 38 -4.60 -15.99 -2.27
CA SER A 38 -5.71 -16.48 -3.09
C SER A 38 -5.27 -17.75 -3.79
N SER A 39 -6.18 -18.70 -3.93
CA SER A 39 -5.98 -19.91 -4.74
C SER A 39 -6.21 -19.68 -6.23
N THR A 40 -6.90 -18.59 -6.60
CA THR A 40 -7.21 -18.27 -8.00
C THR A 40 -6.22 -17.26 -8.60
N PRO A 41 -5.95 -17.34 -9.91
CA PRO A 41 -5.02 -16.43 -10.57
C PRO A 41 -5.65 -15.04 -10.82
N TYR A 42 -4.81 -14.00 -10.76
CA TYR A 42 -5.15 -12.63 -11.15
C TYR A 42 -3.87 -11.79 -11.34
N LEU A 43 -3.86 -10.89 -12.33
CA LEU A 43 -2.64 -10.21 -12.77
C LEU A 43 -1.53 -11.23 -13.08
N SER A 44 -0.36 -11.10 -12.44
CA SER A 44 0.77 -12.03 -12.55
C SER A 44 0.78 -13.10 -11.46
N ASP A 45 -0.18 -13.10 -10.54
CA ASP A 45 -0.30 -14.12 -9.49
C ASP A 45 -1.00 -15.35 -10.05
N GLU A 46 -0.33 -16.50 -10.04
CA GLU A 46 -0.89 -17.79 -10.46
C GLU A 46 -1.83 -18.41 -9.40
N GLY A 47 -1.81 -17.89 -8.17
CA GLY A 47 -2.55 -18.44 -7.05
C GLY A 47 -1.74 -19.43 -6.21
N ILE A 48 -2.03 -19.46 -4.91
CA ILE A 48 -1.41 -20.28 -3.87
C ILE A 48 -2.48 -21.23 -3.36
N THR A 49 -2.35 -22.52 -3.63
CA THR A 49 -3.35 -23.53 -3.26
C THR A 49 -3.11 -24.12 -1.88
N GLU A 50 -1.88 -24.03 -1.37
CA GLU A 50 -1.46 -24.64 -0.11
C GLU A 50 -0.56 -23.68 0.65
N GLU A 51 -0.57 -23.82 1.98
CA GLU A 51 0.31 -23.05 2.84
C GLU A 51 1.78 -23.45 2.62
N PRO A 52 2.73 -22.51 2.51
CA PRO A 52 4.13 -22.86 2.33
C PRO A 52 4.72 -23.52 3.58
N GLU A 53 5.60 -24.50 3.39
CA GLU A 53 6.23 -25.27 4.49
C GLU A 53 6.93 -24.40 5.55
N TRP A 54 7.47 -23.24 5.14
CA TRP A 54 8.13 -22.32 6.07
C TRP A 54 7.17 -21.76 7.12
N ALA A 55 5.87 -21.69 6.86
CA ALA A 55 4.91 -21.12 7.79
C ALA A 55 4.79 -21.92 9.09
N GLN A 56 4.87 -23.26 9.01
CA GLN A 56 4.91 -24.12 10.21
C GLN A 56 6.18 -23.86 11.03
N LYS A 57 7.33 -23.67 10.37
CA LYS A 57 8.60 -23.35 11.04
C LYS A 57 8.53 -22.00 11.76
N ILE A 58 7.86 -21.01 11.16
CA ILE A 58 7.60 -19.72 11.83
C ILE A 58 6.69 -19.91 13.04
N ARG A 59 5.59 -20.66 12.95
CA ARG A 59 4.71 -20.90 14.11
C ARG A 59 5.42 -21.58 15.27
N GLN A 60 6.38 -22.45 15.00
CA GLN A 60 7.20 -23.12 16.02
C GLN A 60 8.07 -22.15 16.85
N THR A 61 8.28 -20.91 16.39
CA THR A 61 8.96 -19.87 17.20
C THR A 61 8.05 -19.21 18.24
N GLY A 62 6.76 -19.60 18.28
CA GLY A 62 5.73 -18.97 19.12
C GLY A 62 5.00 -17.82 18.42
N THR A 63 5.33 -17.53 17.16
CA THR A 63 4.63 -16.50 16.38
C THR A 63 3.24 -16.97 15.96
N ASN A 64 2.22 -16.17 16.21
CA ASN A 64 0.87 -16.38 15.67
C ASN A 64 0.81 -15.94 14.18
N LEU A 65 1.28 -16.82 13.30
CA LEU A 65 1.22 -16.64 11.85
C LEU A 65 0.01 -17.37 11.25
N VAL A 66 -0.83 -16.65 10.52
CA VAL A 66 -2.04 -17.17 9.88
C VAL A 66 -2.07 -16.85 8.39
N PHE A 67 -2.31 -17.87 7.57
CA PHE A 67 -2.66 -17.69 6.16
C PHE A 67 -4.18 -17.66 6.02
N LYS A 68 -4.70 -16.68 5.28
CA LYS A 68 -6.12 -16.57 4.97
C LYS A 68 -6.32 -16.52 3.46
N TRP A 69 -7.16 -17.40 2.94
CA TRP A 69 -7.52 -17.46 1.54
C TRP A 69 -8.73 -16.57 1.25
N VAL A 70 -8.57 -15.66 0.30
CA VAL A 70 -9.57 -14.70 -0.14
C VAL A 70 -9.59 -14.63 -1.67
N LYS A 71 -10.59 -13.97 -2.24
CA LYS A 71 -10.63 -13.66 -3.67
C LYS A 71 -9.35 -12.93 -4.09
N ASN A 72 -8.80 -13.26 -5.26
CA ASN A 72 -7.64 -12.54 -5.77
C ASN A 72 -8.04 -11.13 -6.24
N THR A 73 -7.68 -10.15 -5.43
CA THR A 73 -7.84 -8.72 -5.73
C THR A 73 -6.48 -8.03 -5.89
N GLY A 74 -5.41 -8.81 -6.13
CA GLY A 74 -4.06 -8.30 -6.32
C GLY A 74 -3.48 -7.71 -5.03
N PRO A 75 -2.82 -6.53 -5.10
CA PRO A 75 -2.14 -5.93 -3.93
C PRO A 75 -3.11 -5.44 -2.85
N TYR A 76 -4.39 -5.26 -3.18
CA TYR A 76 -5.44 -4.80 -2.27
C TYR A 76 -5.75 -5.77 -1.11
N ARG A 77 -5.38 -7.05 -1.26
CA ARG A 77 -5.60 -8.09 -0.25
C ARG A 77 -4.93 -7.81 1.10
N LYS A 78 -3.89 -6.97 1.15
CA LYS A 78 -3.21 -6.65 2.42
C LYS A 78 -4.02 -5.76 3.36
N LEU A 79 -5.08 -5.10 2.89
CA LEU A 79 -5.89 -4.19 3.70
C LEU A 79 -7.37 -4.54 3.74
N PHE A 80 -8.04 -4.68 2.59
CA PHE A 80 -9.50 -4.76 2.55
C PHE A 80 -10.08 -5.99 3.28
N PRO A 81 -9.55 -7.21 3.08
CA PRO A 81 -9.96 -8.36 3.89
C PRO A 81 -9.71 -8.18 5.39
N ALA A 82 -8.66 -7.46 5.77
CA ALA A 82 -8.37 -7.16 7.17
C ALA A 82 -9.41 -6.18 7.76
N LEU A 83 -9.80 -5.14 7.01
CA LEU A 83 -10.89 -4.22 7.41
C LEU A 83 -12.21 -4.96 7.63
N GLN A 84 -12.54 -5.91 6.74
CA GLN A 84 -13.77 -6.70 6.83
C GLN A 84 -13.78 -7.63 8.05
N ALA A 85 -12.63 -8.20 8.42
CA ALA A 85 -12.50 -9.16 9.51
C ALA A 85 -12.23 -8.53 10.89
N ALA A 86 -11.84 -7.25 10.94
CA ALA A 86 -11.45 -6.55 12.16
C ALA A 86 -12.65 -6.01 12.95
N ASP A 87 -12.47 -5.95 14.27
CA ASP A 87 -13.31 -5.17 15.17
C ASP A 87 -12.90 -3.68 15.13
N GLU A 88 -13.77 -2.78 15.59
CA GLU A 88 -13.53 -1.32 15.51
C GLU A 88 -12.29 -0.84 16.27
N ASP A 89 -11.91 -1.57 17.33
CA ASP A 89 -10.75 -1.25 18.17
C ASP A 89 -9.46 -1.93 17.76
N ASP A 90 -9.50 -2.80 16.75
CA ASP A 90 -8.31 -3.47 16.24
C ASP A 90 -7.40 -2.52 15.48
N ILE A 91 -6.11 -2.59 15.79
CA ILE A 91 -5.06 -1.85 15.12
C ILE A 91 -4.53 -2.71 13.98
N LEU A 92 -4.66 -2.19 12.77
CA LEU A 92 -4.22 -2.84 11.54
C LEU A 92 -2.95 -2.17 11.08
N ILE A 93 -1.89 -2.96 10.94
CA ILE A 93 -0.67 -2.57 10.25
C ILE A 93 -0.68 -3.30 8.91
N TYR A 94 -0.56 -2.61 7.79
CA TYR A 94 -0.28 -3.27 6.51
C TYR A 94 1.13 -2.96 6.03
N ALA A 95 1.74 -3.96 5.38
CA ALA A 95 3.12 -3.93 4.92
C ALA A 95 3.25 -4.72 3.60
N ASP A 96 4.35 -4.48 2.87
CA ASP A 96 4.68 -5.24 1.66
C ASP A 96 5.49 -6.50 2.01
N ASP A 97 5.39 -7.53 1.17
CA ASP A 97 5.98 -8.88 1.37
C ASP A 97 7.43 -9.02 0.88
N ASP A 98 8.04 -7.93 0.44
CA ASP A 98 9.36 -7.86 -0.18
C ASP A 98 10.30 -6.89 0.55
N ALA A 99 10.22 -6.83 1.88
CA ALA A 99 11.07 -6.00 2.71
C ALA A 99 11.45 -6.66 4.03
N ILE A 100 12.67 -6.38 4.50
CA ILE A 100 13.13 -6.73 5.85
C ILE A 100 12.83 -5.56 6.78
N TYR A 101 12.03 -5.82 7.80
CA TYR A 101 11.63 -4.85 8.83
C TYR A 101 12.50 -5.04 10.07
N ASN A 102 13.21 -3.99 10.48
CA ASN A 102 14.00 -3.98 11.70
C ASN A 102 13.11 -4.16 12.95
N GLU A 103 13.66 -4.69 14.03
CA GLU A 103 12.95 -5.04 15.26
C GLU A 103 12.18 -3.88 15.92
N ILE A 104 12.57 -2.61 15.72
CA ILE A 104 11.86 -1.45 16.28
C ILE A 104 10.87 -0.79 15.30
N TRP A 105 10.67 -1.36 14.10
CA TRP A 105 9.79 -0.80 13.08
C TRP A 105 8.34 -0.67 13.57
N ALA A 106 7.75 -1.76 14.07
CA ALA A 106 6.37 -1.76 14.54
C ALA A 106 6.21 -0.88 15.78
N GLU A 107 7.18 -0.88 16.69
CA GLU A 107 7.21 0.00 17.87
C GLU A 107 7.15 1.47 17.45
N THR A 108 8.02 1.88 16.52
CA THR A 108 8.09 3.29 16.07
C THR A 108 6.78 3.76 15.45
N LEU A 109 6.18 2.93 14.58
CA LEU A 109 4.89 3.23 13.96
C LEU A 109 3.75 3.31 14.98
N LEU A 110 3.70 2.36 15.91
CA LEU A 110 2.66 2.30 16.93
C LEU A 110 2.80 3.43 17.95
N ASP A 111 4.00 3.82 18.34
CA ASP A 111 4.24 4.93 19.25
C ASP A 111 3.76 6.26 18.65
N ASP A 112 4.00 6.49 17.36
CA ASP A 112 3.42 7.63 16.64
C ASP A 112 1.88 7.54 16.62
N PHE A 113 1.33 6.35 16.39
CA PHE A 113 -0.13 6.13 16.37
C PHE A 113 -0.78 6.43 17.73
N TYR A 114 -0.17 5.96 18.82
CA TYR A 114 -0.63 6.21 20.19
C TYR A 114 -0.44 7.67 20.60
N ARG A 115 0.66 8.33 20.19
CA ARG A 115 0.88 9.76 20.46
C ARG A 115 -0.19 10.65 19.84
N HIS A 116 -0.78 10.21 18.73
CA HIS A 116 -1.92 10.86 18.07
C HIS A 116 -3.27 10.29 18.49
N ASN A 117 -3.38 9.76 19.72
CA ASN A 117 -4.61 9.22 20.30
C ASN A 117 -5.32 8.16 19.44
N GLN A 118 -4.61 7.50 18.52
CA GLN A 118 -5.19 6.55 17.56
C GLN A 118 -6.26 7.18 16.66
N GLU A 119 -6.16 8.49 16.39
CA GLU A 119 -7.08 9.23 15.54
C GLU A 119 -6.52 9.46 14.13
N PHE A 120 -5.21 9.30 13.94
CA PHE A 120 -4.52 9.59 12.70
C PHE A 120 -4.07 8.28 12.04
N VAL A 121 -4.16 8.19 10.72
CA VAL A 121 -3.42 7.15 10.00
C VAL A 121 -1.92 7.47 10.11
N VAL A 122 -1.09 6.49 10.41
CA VAL A 122 0.37 6.68 10.47
C VAL A 122 1.01 5.94 9.31
N ALA A 123 1.84 6.63 8.52
CA ALA A 123 2.51 6.04 7.37
C ALA A 123 3.99 6.43 7.31
N ALA A 124 4.87 5.45 7.09
CA ALA A 124 6.31 5.71 7.07
C ALA A 124 6.83 6.33 5.77
N ARG A 125 6.17 6.04 4.63
CA ARG A 125 6.61 6.49 3.31
C ARG A 125 5.48 7.17 2.56
N VAL A 126 5.54 8.49 2.50
CA VAL A 126 4.51 9.33 1.88
C VAL A 126 5.14 10.24 0.84
N ARG A 127 4.54 10.27 -0.35
CA ARG A 127 4.88 11.21 -1.43
C ARG A 127 3.94 12.39 -1.39
N GLU A 128 4.47 13.60 -1.55
CA GLU A 128 3.67 14.82 -1.68
C GLU A 128 3.29 15.01 -3.15
N THR A 129 2.00 15.08 -3.46
CA THR A 129 1.55 15.34 -4.83
C THR A 129 1.60 16.84 -5.09
N VAL A 130 2.38 17.24 -6.09
CA VAL A 130 2.63 18.66 -6.38
C VAL A 130 1.74 19.11 -7.53
N LYS A 131 0.80 20.01 -7.24
CA LYS A 131 0.02 20.74 -8.25
C LYS A 131 0.75 22.05 -8.60
N LYS A 132 1.53 22.09 -9.68
CA LYS A 132 2.10 23.35 -10.18
C LYS A 132 0.99 24.20 -10.81
N LYS A 133 0.96 25.51 -10.50
CA LYS A 133 -0.05 26.45 -11.04
C LYS A 133 0.12 26.60 -12.57
N LYS A 134 -1.02 26.55 -13.27
CA LYS A 134 -1.25 26.88 -14.69
C LYS A 134 -0.61 26.00 -15.77
N ASP A 135 0.29 25.06 -15.49
CA ASP A 135 0.55 23.90 -16.36
C ASP A 135 1.54 22.89 -15.74
N LEU A 136 1.34 21.63 -16.15
CA LEU A 136 2.04 20.38 -15.82
C LEU A 136 1.96 19.91 -14.35
N LEU A 137 1.05 18.96 -14.13
CA LEU A 137 1.13 17.99 -13.04
C LEU A 137 2.52 17.33 -13.05
N ASP A 138 3.19 17.30 -11.90
CA ASP A 138 4.30 16.37 -11.75
C ASP A 138 3.74 14.94 -11.85
N THR A 139 4.52 14.04 -12.41
CA THR A 139 4.11 12.64 -12.53
C THR A 139 4.38 11.89 -11.24
N TYR A 140 3.71 10.75 -11.04
CA TYR A 140 3.95 9.85 -9.92
C TYR A 140 5.46 9.60 -9.70
N ARG A 141 6.23 9.52 -10.80
CA ARG A 141 7.68 9.33 -10.79
C ARG A 141 8.48 10.46 -10.13
N ASN A 142 7.93 11.67 -10.09
CA ASN A 142 8.60 12.88 -9.63
C ASN A 142 8.08 13.39 -8.28
N PHE A 143 7.00 12.82 -7.74
CA PHE A 143 6.48 13.26 -6.44
C PHE A 143 7.53 13.05 -5.34
N PRO A 144 7.97 14.13 -4.66
CA PRO A 144 9.01 14.03 -3.65
C PRO A 144 8.50 13.24 -2.45
N LEU A 145 9.40 12.52 -1.79
CA LEU A 145 9.11 11.94 -0.48
C LEU A 145 9.07 13.04 0.57
N ILE A 146 8.12 12.94 1.49
CA ILE A 146 8.13 13.72 2.72
C ILE A 146 9.16 13.06 3.65
N THR A 147 10.28 13.75 3.89
CA THR A 147 11.43 13.23 4.65
C THR A 147 11.47 13.70 6.09
N VAL A 148 10.52 14.53 6.50
CA VAL A 148 10.38 15.05 7.86
C VAL A 148 9.02 14.66 8.45
N PRO A 149 8.94 14.37 9.75
CA PRO A 149 7.66 14.07 10.36
C PRO A 149 6.72 15.27 10.30
N LYS A 150 5.52 15.07 9.78
CA LYS A 150 4.47 16.10 9.71
C LYS A 150 3.09 15.47 9.53
N VAL A 151 2.05 16.25 9.82
CA VAL A 151 0.67 15.90 9.50
C VAL A 151 0.35 16.38 8.09
N VAL A 152 -0.36 15.55 7.32
CA VAL A 152 -0.91 15.89 6.01
C VAL A 152 -2.37 15.47 5.92
N GLU A 153 -3.18 16.26 5.22
CA GLU A 153 -4.62 16.01 5.05
C GLU A 153 -5.02 15.83 3.59
N GLN A 154 -4.24 16.38 2.67
CA GLN A 154 -4.50 16.35 1.23
C GLN A 154 -3.21 16.34 0.43
N ASN A 155 -3.32 16.03 -0.86
CA ASN A 155 -2.24 16.09 -1.83
C ASN A 155 -1.06 15.18 -1.45
N TYR A 156 -1.36 13.92 -1.13
CA TYR A 156 -0.35 12.92 -0.84
C TYR A 156 -0.72 11.55 -1.41
N ILE A 157 0.30 10.70 -1.55
CA ILE A 157 0.16 9.26 -1.80
C ILE A 157 1.02 8.51 -0.77
N ILE A 158 0.39 7.66 0.02
CA ILE A 158 1.05 6.72 0.93
C ILE A 158 1.51 5.51 0.12
N THR A 159 2.82 5.26 0.07
CA THR A 159 3.37 4.06 -0.58
C THR A 159 3.58 2.97 0.47
N GLY A 160 3.06 1.76 0.24
CA GLY A 160 2.96 0.68 1.23
C GLY A 160 4.28 0.17 1.84
N LEU A 161 5.41 0.29 1.12
CA LEU A 161 6.72 -0.25 1.50
C LEU A 161 7.15 0.08 2.94
N GLY A 162 6.77 1.25 3.46
CA GLY A 162 7.20 1.68 4.80
C GLY A 162 6.34 1.15 5.96
N GLY A 163 5.19 0.55 5.68
CA GLY A 163 4.20 0.25 6.70
C GLY A 163 3.22 1.40 6.95
N VAL A 164 1.98 1.01 7.23
CA VAL A 164 0.90 1.94 7.55
C VAL A 164 0.06 1.36 8.68
N VAL A 165 -0.22 2.19 9.69
CA VAL A 165 -1.07 1.86 10.85
C VAL A 165 -2.38 2.62 10.73
N LEU A 166 -3.49 1.90 10.88
CA LEU A 166 -4.83 2.46 10.91
C LEU A 166 -5.80 1.59 11.70
N LYS A 167 -6.98 2.15 12.00
CA LYS A 167 -8.14 1.41 12.51
C LYS A 167 -9.24 1.34 11.46
N LYS A 168 -10.13 0.35 11.61
CA LYS A 168 -11.27 0.11 10.72
C LYS A 168 -12.09 1.38 10.43
N ARG A 169 -12.49 2.10 11.48
CA ARG A 169 -13.23 3.38 11.40
C ARG A 169 -12.59 4.49 10.53
N MET A 170 -11.28 4.43 10.26
CA MET A 170 -10.57 5.45 9.47
C MET A 170 -10.86 5.36 7.97
N ILE A 171 -11.38 4.20 7.53
CA ILE A 171 -11.92 3.97 6.19
C ILE A 171 -13.43 3.82 6.31
N PRO A 172 -14.26 4.46 5.47
CA PRO A 172 -15.71 4.34 5.57
C PRO A 172 -16.15 2.91 5.29
N GLU A 173 -17.14 2.43 6.04
CA GLU A 173 -17.65 1.06 5.95
C GLU A 173 -18.08 0.68 4.52
N TYR A 174 -18.69 1.62 3.78
CA TYR A 174 -19.05 1.43 2.38
C TYR A 174 -17.88 0.93 1.52
N PHE A 175 -16.67 1.44 1.77
CA PHE A 175 -15.48 1.07 1.01
C PHE A 175 -14.82 -0.21 1.51
N HIS A 176 -15.19 -0.77 2.66
CA HIS A 176 -14.64 -2.04 3.13
C HIS A 176 -14.97 -3.20 2.18
N TYR A 177 -16.11 -3.12 1.49
CA TYR A 177 -16.60 -4.13 0.55
C TYR A 177 -16.61 -3.67 -0.91
N ASN A 178 -16.24 -2.42 -1.17
CA ASN A 178 -16.16 -1.90 -2.54
C ASN A 178 -14.93 -2.49 -3.25
N GLU A 179 -15.14 -3.07 -4.43
CA GLU A 179 -14.07 -3.65 -5.26
C GLU A 179 -13.88 -2.92 -6.60
N ASP A 180 -14.38 -1.68 -6.74
CA ASP A 180 -14.30 -0.94 -8.01
C ASP A 180 -12.86 -0.66 -8.43
N PHE A 181 -11.94 -0.63 -7.45
CA PHE A 181 -10.50 -0.56 -7.69
C PHE A 181 -9.97 -1.66 -8.63
N ILE A 182 -10.62 -2.83 -8.72
CA ILE A 182 -10.25 -3.91 -9.65
C ILE A 182 -10.36 -3.44 -11.11
N LYS A 183 -11.26 -2.49 -11.39
CA LYS A 183 -11.44 -1.89 -12.72
C LYS A 183 -10.69 -0.57 -12.86
N VAL A 184 -10.78 0.29 -11.85
CA VAL A 184 -10.25 1.67 -11.91
C VAL A 184 -8.74 1.73 -11.73
N CYS A 185 -8.19 0.98 -10.77
CA CYS A 185 -6.80 1.12 -10.33
C CYS A 185 -6.15 -0.24 -9.99
N PRO A 186 -6.26 -1.30 -10.82
CA PRO A 186 -6.03 -2.69 -10.41
C PRO A 186 -4.66 -3.03 -9.83
N ARG A 187 -3.64 -2.20 -10.09
CA ARG A 187 -2.23 -2.47 -9.74
C ARG A 187 -1.63 -1.49 -8.76
N ALA A 188 -2.38 -0.47 -8.33
CA ALA A 188 -1.85 0.63 -7.52
C ALA A 188 -2.79 0.91 -6.33
N ASP A 189 -2.75 -0.01 -5.38
CA ASP A 189 -3.46 0.09 -4.11
C ASP A 189 -3.08 1.34 -3.32
N ASP A 190 -1.81 1.76 -3.41
CA ASP A 190 -1.30 3.00 -2.83
C ASP A 190 -2.10 4.24 -3.25
N ILE A 191 -2.41 4.38 -4.54
CA ILE A 191 -3.21 5.50 -5.09
C ILE A 191 -4.64 5.45 -4.54
N TRP A 192 -5.31 4.29 -4.67
CA TRP A 192 -6.71 4.14 -4.29
C TRP A 192 -6.91 4.33 -2.78
N ILE A 193 -6.11 3.66 -1.95
CA ILE A 193 -6.20 3.75 -0.48
C ILE A 193 -5.91 5.19 -0.03
N SER A 194 -4.90 5.85 -0.63
CA SER A 194 -4.60 7.24 -0.30
C SER A 194 -5.76 8.18 -0.63
N LYS A 195 -6.48 7.95 -1.73
CA LYS A 195 -7.65 8.75 -2.08
C LYS A 195 -8.79 8.51 -1.09
N LEU A 196 -9.05 7.27 -0.70
CA LEU A 196 -10.07 6.94 0.30
C LEU A 196 -9.83 7.66 1.64
N ILE A 197 -8.59 7.63 2.14
CA ILE A 197 -8.23 8.31 3.39
C ILE A 197 -8.43 9.83 3.27
N GLN A 198 -8.05 10.42 2.13
CA GLN A 198 -8.26 11.85 1.88
C GLN A 198 -9.75 12.23 1.87
N LEU A 199 -10.63 11.36 1.37
CA LEU A 199 -12.07 11.60 1.33
C LEU A 199 -12.72 11.55 2.72
N THR A 200 -12.18 10.79 3.66
CA THR A 200 -12.67 10.76 5.05
C THR A 200 -12.21 11.92 5.89
N LYS A 201 -11.29 12.75 5.38
CA LYS A 201 -10.61 13.81 6.14
C LYS A 201 -9.91 13.28 7.40
N THR A 202 -9.59 11.99 7.44
CA THR A 202 -8.73 11.43 8.49
C THR A 202 -7.31 11.95 8.28
N PRO A 203 -6.72 12.69 9.24
CA PRO A 203 -5.36 13.18 9.08
C PRO A 203 -4.36 12.01 9.00
N VAL A 204 -3.29 12.20 8.21
CA VAL A 204 -2.17 11.27 8.14
C VAL A 204 -0.97 11.89 8.83
N TYR A 205 -0.42 11.20 9.82
CA TYR A 205 0.91 11.51 10.33
C TYR A 205 1.98 10.75 9.54
N VAL A 206 2.91 11.51 8.95
CA VAL A 206 4.05 10.94 8.23
C VAL A 206 5.14 10.58 9.24
N SER A 207 5.30 9.29 9.51
CA SER A 207 6.38 8.74 10.36
C SER A 207 7.67 8.60 9.53
N ALA A 208 8.20 9.72 9.03
CA ALA A 208 9.28 9.74 8.04
C ALA A 208 10.58 9.04 8.53
N GLN A 209 10.78 8.93 9.85
CA GLN A 209 11.90 8.20 10.46
C GLN A 209 11.77 6.68 10.29
N SER A 210 10.55 6.15 10.29
CA SER A 210 10.28 4.71 10.28
C SER A 210 10.77 4.01 9.01
N ILE A 211 10.89 4.75 7.89
CA ILE A 211 11.41 4.18 6.64
C ILE A 211 12.87 3.73 6.75
N ARG A 212 13.64 4.25 7.72
CA ARG A 212 15.02 3.84 7.99
C ARG A 212 15.12 2.43 8.58
N PHE A 213 14.00 1.92 9.11
CA PHE A 213 13.87 0.60 9.69
C PHE A 213 13.33 -0.42 8.69
N VAL A 214 13.31 -0.08 7.40
CA VAL A 214 12.83 -0.96 6.33
C VAL A 214 13.90 -1.07 5.26
N HIS A 215 14.25 -2.31 4.91
CA HIS A 215 15.17 -2.63 3.83
C HIS A 215 14.44 -3.40 2.73
N GLU A 216 14.18 -2.73 1.61
CA GLU A 216 13.55 -3.35 0.42
C GLU A 216 14.45 -4.45 -0.15
N ILE A 217 13.85 -5.61 -0.45
CA ILE A 217 14.52 -6.73 -1.10
C ILE A 217 14.44 -6.50 -2.61
N ILE A 218 15.58 -6.44 -3.29
CA ILE A 218 15.62 -6.20 -4.74
C ILE A 218 15.19 -7.47 -5.49
N HIS A 219 14.15 -7.36 -6.32
CA HIS A 219 13.66 -8.47 -7.15
C HIS A 219 12.93 -8.00 -8.43
N ASP A 220 12.64 -8.93 -9.34
CA ASP A 220 12.02 -8.63 -10.65
C ASP A 220 10.48 -8.75 -10.69
N TYR A 221 9.87 -9.33 -9.66
CA TYR A 221 8.43 -9.59 -9.57
C TYR A 221 7.54 -8.39 -9.20
N GLY A 222 8.09 -7.20 -8.99
CA GLY A 222 7.36 -6.06 -8.42
C GLY A 222 6.50 -5.29 -9.45
N LEU A 223 5.26 -4.97 -9.08
CA LEU A 223 4.35 -4.15 -9.92
C LEU A 223 4.86 -2.73 -10.16
N SER A 224 5.71 -2.21 -9.27
CA SER A 224 6.31 -0.87 -9.36
C SER A 224 6.99 -0.64 -10.71
N ARG A 225 7.71 -1.63 -11.24
CA ARG A 225 8.39 -1.52 -12.54
C ARG A 225 7.40 -1.29 -13.68
N ASP A 226 6.33 -2.08 -13.72
CA ASP A 226 5.32 -1.99 -14.78
C ASP A 226 4.54 -0.67 -14.67
N ASN A 227 4.14 -0.32 -13.44
CA ASN A 227 3.33 0.85 -13.13
C ASN A 227 4.06 2.18 -13.38
N THR A 228 5.38 2.22 -13.14
CA THR A 228 6.19 3.44 -13.29
C THR A 228 6.95 3.50 -14.62
N SER A 229 6.93 2.42 -15.43
CA SER A 229 7.57 2.39 -16.74
C SER A 229 7.05 3.51 -17.65
N LYS A 230 7.93 4.07 -18.49
CA LYS A 230 7.53 5.15 -19.41
C LYS A 230 6.57 4.60 -20.46
N ILE A 231 5.42 5.25 -20.61
CA ILE A 231 4.46 4.92 -21.68
C ILE A 231 5.15 5.09 -23.04
N LYS A 232 5.19 4.01 -23.82
CA LYS A 232 5.71 4.05 -25.20
C LYS A 232 4.70 4.76 -26.09
N ARG A 233 5.06 5.94 -26.60
CA ARG A 233 4.25 6.73 -27.53
C ARG A 233 4.76 6.58 -28.96
N SER A 234 3.85 6.43 -29.92
CA SER A 234 4.18 6.44 -31.35
C SER A 234 4.67 7.82 -31.78
N TRP A 235 5.36 7.91 -32.92
CA TRP A 235 5.83 9.19 -33.46
C TRP A 235 4.67 10.18 -33.68
N LEU A 236 3.54 9.73 -34.22
CA LEU A 236 2.33 10.55 -34.40
C LEU A 236 1.78 11.11 -33.08
N GLN A 237 1.80 10.32 -32.02
CA GLN A 237 1.35 10.76 -30.68
C GLN A 237 2.30 11.82 -30.10
N LYS A 238 3.62 11.63 -30.26
CA LYS A 238 4.62 12.63 -29.84
C LYS A 238 4.41 13.96 -30.56
N VAL A 239 4.23 13.93 -31.88
CA VAL A 239 3.97 15.11 -32.71
C VAL A 239 2.69 15.82 -32.26
N ARG A 240 1.58 15.10 -32.08
CA ARG A 240 0.30 15.68 -31.59
C ARG A 240 0.43 16.40 -30.25
N LEU A 241 1.23 15.87 -29.34
CA LEU A 241 1.46 16.47 -28.02
C LEU A 241 2.33 17.72 -28.10
N THR A 242 3.30 17.78 -29.01
CA THR A 242 4.09 19.00 -29.27
C THR A 242 3.22 20.16 -29.75
N PHE A 243 2.12 19.85 -30.46
CA PHE A 243 1.18 20.85 -30.99
C PHE A 243 -0.03 21.15 -30.08
N LYS A 244 -0.11 20.55 -28.88
CA LYS A 244 -1.11 20.88 -27.84
C LYS A 244 -0.42 21.25 -26.52
N PRO A 245 0.24 22.42 -26.45
CA PRO A 245 0.77 22.94 -25.19
C PRO A 245 -0.37 23.09 -24.17
N GLY A 246 -0.17 22.54 -22.97
CA GLY A 246 -1.13 22.61 -21.85
C GLY A 246 -1.89 21.32 -21.50
N GLN A 247 -1.75 20.23 -22.26
CA GLN A 247 -2.29 18.93 -21.84
C GLN A 247 -1.35 18.21 -20.86
N ILE A 248 -1.91 17.70 -19.76
CA ILE A 248 -1.24 16.80 -18.81
C ILE A 248 -0.64 15.63 -19.58
N GLN A 249 0.68 15.43 -19.45
CA GLN A 249 1.36 14.30 -20.05
C GLN A 249 1.50 13.16 -19.05
N HIS A 250 0.66 12.13 -19.19
CA HIS A 250 0.84 10.89 -18.43
C HIS A 250 2.13 10.19 -18.88
N LEU A 251 3.12 10.10 -18.00
CA LEU A 251 4.43 9.50 -18.29
C LEU A 251 4.45 8.02 -17.95
N CYS A 252 3.63 7.58 -17.01
CA CYS A 252 3.52 6.20 -16.56
C CYS A 252 2.07 5.80 -16.28
N GLN A 253 1.82 4.52 -16.03
CA GLN A 253 0.49 4.00 -15.76
C GLN A 253 -0.10 4.59 -14.46
N ASN A 254 0.73 4.85 -13.44
CA ASN A 254 0.27 5.48 -12.20
C ASN A 254 -0.29 6.89 -12.41
N ASP A 255 0.17 7.63 -13.42
CA ASP A 255 -0.40 8.94 -13.74
C ASP A 255 -1.83 8.82 -14.28
N LEU A 256 -2.13 7.73 -14.99
CA LEU A 256 -3.49 7.42 -15.46
C LEU A 256 -4.35 6.96 -14.28
N TYR A 257 -3.83 6.09 -13.42
CA TYR A 257 -4.55 5.64 -12.24
C TYR A 257 -4.92 6.78 -11.28
N ILE A 258 -4.07 7.79 -11.11
CA ILE A 258 -4.44 8.99 -10.34
C ILE A 258 -5.66 9.67 -10.98
N GLN A 259 -5.61 9.91 -12.30
CA GLN A 259 -6.71 10.56 -13.02
C GLN A 259 -8.01 9.74 -12.98
N ASP A 260 -7.94 8.44 -13.24
CA ASP A 260 -9.09 7.54 -13.28
C ASP A 260 -9.72 7.43 -11.88
N THR A 261 -8.89 7.36 -10.83
CA THR A 261 -9.32 7.36 -9.44
C THR A 261 -9.99 8.68 -9.07
N ASP A 262 -9.38 9.83 -9.40
CA ASP A 262 -9.97 11.15 -9.15
C ASP A 262 -11.33 11.29 -9.86
N SER A 263 -11.41 10.90 -11.13
CA SER A 263 -12.65 10.96 -11.93
C SER A 263 -13.75 10.04 -11.38
N TYR A 264 -13.38 8.84 -10.92
CA TYR A 264 -14.32 7.92 -10.29
C TYR A 264 -14.96 8.55 -9.05
N PHE A 265 -14.16 9.10 -8.13
CA PHE A 265 -14.68 9.68 -6.89
C PHE A 265 -15.40 11.01 -7.09
N GLU A 266 -15.06 11.79 -8.13
CA GLU A 266 -15.85 12.96 -8.53
C GLU A 266 -17.24 12.56 -9.04
N SER A 267 -17.38 11.40 -9.69
CA SER A 267 -18.68 10.90 -10.17
C SER A 267 -19.59 10.31 -9.07
N CYS A 268 -19.01 9.98 -7.92
CA CYS A 268 -19.74 9.45 -6.76
C CYS A 268 -20.26 10.56 -5.81
N ALA A 269 -19.77 11.79 -5.96
CA ALA A 269 -20.13 12.96 -5.15
C ALA A 269 -21.36 13.67 -5.71
#